data_AF-A0A0C3QAI0-F1
#
_entry.id   AF-A0A0C3QAI0-F1
#
_cell.length_a   1.000
_cell.length_b   1.000
_cell.length_c   1.000
_cell.angle_alpha   90.00
_cell.angle_beta   90.00
_cell.angle_gamma   90.00
#
_symmetry.space_group_name_H-M   'P 1'
#
loop_
_entity.id
_entity.type
_entity.pdbx_description
1 polymer ?
#
loop_
_entity_poly.entity_id
_entity_poly.type
_entity_poly.pdbx_seq_one_letter_code
_entity_poly.pdbx_strand_id
1 'polypeptide(L)'
;VLRWSVAIKARDLLYKYFGQLELLELRFSEIRVQFPWHDAFTTKVTTQTSLAFEKASIIFQIASTHSSIAISQNRSDPEGLKRAFNYFKTAAGMLTYINDNFLHAPSTDLSKEVVKFLTNIMLAQATEVFFEKMIDEKKGPAIVSKVAAQAAYLYTGLTEEVKEFMGRGIFDRNWITLIQIKAKYFTAQSHYHRSIADTAAGKHGDSLARLNVADGLAKEAHRLGRNFNSDFVSTYSPTLPPDAGTSILELTKSLQTLLTEKREEASRDSDLIYNAVVPAEAALPVIDKLSVAQPIPIQEVYGNPDVQKVIGPD
;
A
#
# COMPACT_ATOMS: atom_id res chain seq x y z
N VAL A 1 -21.02 -7.33 -6.96
CA VAL A 1 -20.89 -8.19 -8.16
C VAL A 1 -20.76 -7.38 -9.47
N LEU A 2 -21.66 -6.43 -9.78
CA LEU A 2 -21.61 -5.64 -11.04
C LEU A 2 -20.36 -4.76 -11.19
N ARG A 3 -19.91 -4.03 -10.16
CA ARG A 3 -18.66 -3.21 -10.21
C ARG A 3 -17.39 -4.05 -10.38
N TRP A 4 -17.40 -5.28 -9.88
CA TRP A 4 -16.25 -6.20 -9.91
C TRP A 4 -16.05 -6.81 -11.29
N SER A 5 -17.15 -7.19 -11.96
CA SER A 5 -17.12 -7.66 -13.36
C SER A 5 -16.67 -6.57 -14.33
N VAL A 6 -17.02 -5.31 -14.08
CA VAL A 6 -16.61 -4.18 -14.93
C VAL A 6 -15.10 -3.91 -14.83
N ALA A 7 -14.53 -3.95 -13.62
CA ALA A 7 -13.08 -3.72 -13.43
C ALA A 7 -12.22 -4.82 -14.06
N ILE A 8 -12.65 -6.09 -13.98
CA ILE A 8 -11.94 -7.21 -14.63
C ILE A 8 -12.02 -7.09 -16.16
N LYS A 9 -13.19 -6.75 -16.71
CA LYS A 9 -13.34 -6.51 -18.15
C LYS A 9 -12.49 -5.32 -18.62
N ALA A 10 -12.40 -4.26 -17.83
CA ALA A 10 -11.55 -3.11 -18.12
C ALA A 10 -10.08 -3.51 -18.17
N ARG A 11 -9.59 -4.28 -17.18
CA ARG A 11 -8.24 -4.84 -17.18
C ARG A 11 -7.94 -5.64 -18.44
N ASP A 12 -8.85 -6.55 -18.80
CA ASP A 12 -8.66 -7.44 -19.96
C ASP A 12 -8.63 -6.64 -21.28
N LEU A 13 -9.46 -5.61 -21.40
CA LEU A 13 -9.43 -4.70 -22.55
C LEU A 13 -8.11 -3.92 -22.63
N LEU A 14 -7.59 -3.43 -21.49
CA LEU A 14 -6.32 -2.72 -21.43
C LEU A 14 -5.13 -3.63 -21.79
N TYR A 15 -5.12 -4.88 -21.32
CA TYR A 15 -4.10 -5.86 -21.70
C TYR A 15 -4.11 -6.14 -23.20
N LYS A 16 -5.30 -6.35 -23.76
CA LYS A 16 -5.44 -6.54 -25.20
C LYS A 16 -4.93 -5.33 -25.95
N TYR A 17 -5.33 -4.12 -25.55
CA TYR A 17 -4.91 -2.89 -26.21
C TYR A 17 -3.39 -2.70 -26.16
N PHE A 18 -2.77 -2.88 -24.99
CA PHE A 18 -1.32 -2.81 -24.86
C PHE A 18 -0.60 -3.84 -25.75
N GLY A 19 -1.06 -5.09 -25.77
CA GLY A 19 -0.51 -6.11 -26.67
C GLY A 19 -0.60 -5.71 -28.15
N GLN A 20 -1.71 -5.09 -28.57
CA GLN A 20 -1.85 -4.57 -29.93
C GLN A 20 -0.92 -3.37 -30.20
N LEU A 21 -0.65 -2.51 -29.22
CA LEU A 21 0.33 -1.42 -29.37
C LEU A 21 1.75 -1.95 -29.56
N GLU A 22 2.12 -3.06 -28.90
CA GLU A 22 3.39 -3.74 -29.12
C GLU A 22 3.51 -4.25 -30.56
N LEU A 23 2.49 -4.94 -31.07
CA LEU A 23 2.45 -5.42 -32.45
C LEU A 23 2.45 -4.28 -33.49
N LEU A 24 1.78 -3.17 -33.16
CA LEU A 24 1.71 -2.00 -34.02
C LEU A 24 3.09 -1.36 -34.19
N GLU A 25 3.87 -1.24 -33.11
CA GLU A 25 5.23 -0.69 -33.14
C GLU A 25 6.16 -1.51 -34.05
N LEU A 26 6.01 -2.84 -34.05
CA LEU A 26 6.80 -3.74 -34.90
C LEU A 26 6.49 -3.57 -36.39
N ARG A 27 5.27 -3.16 -36.75
CA ARG A 27 4.82 -3.06 -38.14
C ARG A 27 4.93 -1.65 -38.71
N PHE A 28 4.78 -0.62 -37.88
CA PHE A 28 4.78 0.78 -38.29
C PHE A 28 5.81 1.56 -37.48
N SER A 29 6.93 1.88 -38.11
CA SER A 29 8.03 2.64 -37.48
C SER A 29 7.68 4.12 -37.24
N GLU A 30 6.72 4.67 -37.99
CA GLU A 30 6.25 6.05 -37.81
C GLU A 30 4.72 6.11 -37.80
N ILE A 31 4.16 6.50 -36.67
CA ILE A 31 2.72 6.71 -36.50
C ILE A 31 2.50 8.17 -36.13
N ARG A 32 1.73 8.90 -36.93
CA ARG A 32 1.40 10.32 -36.70
C ARG A 32 -0.01 10.47 -36.11
N VAL A 33 -0.26 9.77 -35.01
CA VAL A 33 -1.51 9.86 -34.24
C VAL A 33 -1.25 10.68 -32.99
N GLN A 34 -2.18 11.56 -32.63
CA GLN A 34 -2.11 12.32 -31.37
C GLN A 34 -2.79 11.53 -30.25
N PHE A 35 -2.09 11.41 -29.12
CA PHE A 35 -2.56 10.74 -27.91
C PHE A 35 -2.73 11.79 -26.80
N PRO A 36 -3.96 12.28 -26.56
CA PRO A 36 -4.24 13.18 -25.46
C PRO A 36 -4.50 12.39 -24.16
N TRP A 37 -3.75 12.69 -23.11
CA TRP A 37 -3.96 12.12 -21.77
C TRP A 37 -4.11 13.21 -20.72
N HIS A 38 -4.99 12.96 -19.75
CA HIS A 38 -5.10 13.79 -18.56
C HIS A 38 -4.17 13.23 -17.48
N ASP A 39 -3.34 14.11 -16.92
CA ASP A 39 -2.51 13.78 -15.77
C ASP A 39 -3.39 13.38 -14.58
N ALA A 40 -3.09 12.22 -13.98
CA ALA A 40 -3.93 11.58 -12.96
C ALA A 40 -4.15 12.41 -11.69
N PHE A 41 -3.28 13.39 -11.43
CA PHE A 41 -3.31 14.17 -10.19
C PHE A 41 -3.56 15.66 -10.42
N THR A 42 -2.97 16.21 -11.48
CA THR A 42 -3.08 17.64 -11.81
C THR A 42 -4.18 17.94 -12.81
N THR A 43 -4.79 16.91 -13.43
CA THR A 43 -5.83 16.98 -14.47
C THR A 43 -5.40 17.66 -15.78
N LYS A 44 -4.15 18.13 -15.86
CA LYS A 44 -3.57 18.81 -17.01
C LYS A 44 -3.53 17.86 -18.20
N VAL A 45 -4.01 18.33 -19.35
CA VAL A 45 -3.94 17.59 -20.61
C VAL A 45 -2.55 17.69 -21.20
N THR A 46 -1.97 16.55 -21.56
CA THR A 46 -0.73 16.42 -22.31
C THR A 46 -1.00 15.60 -23.56
N THR A 47 -0.64 16.14 -24.72
CA THR A 47 -0.85 15.47 -26.01
C THR A 47 0.49 15.24 -26.68
N GLN A 48 0.82 13.97 -26.96
CA GLN A 48 2.03 13.59 -27.69
C GLN A 48 1.67 12.73 -28.88
N THR A 49 2.54 12.68 -29.89
CA THR A 49 2.43 11.71 -31.00
C THR A 49 3.27 10.45 -30.78
N SER A 50 3.86 10.31 -29.60
CA SER A 50 4.76 9.21 -29.27
C SER A 50 3.96 7.97 -28.87
N LEU A 51 4.21 6.85 -29.55
CA LEU A 51 3.65 5.56 -29.16
C LEU A 51 4.15 5.11 -27.77
N ALA A 52 5.38 5.50 -27.40
CA ALA A 52 5.90 5.23 -26.07
C ALA A 52 5.11 5.96 -24.97
N PHE A 53 4.63 7.18 -25.25
CA PHE A 53 3.73 7.89 -24.32
C PHE A 53 2.40 7.15 -24.16
N GLU A 54 1.79 6.74 -25.27
CA GLU A 54 0.55 5.95 -25.23
C GLU A 54 0.72 4.66 -24.42
N LYS A 55 1.79 3.91 -24.68
CA LYS A 55 2.13 2.68 -23.95
C LYS A 55 2.28 2.94 -22.44
N ALA A 56 3.06 3.95 -22.05
CA ALA A 56 3.25 4.30 -20.64
C ALA A 56 1.93 4.66 -19.95
N SER A 57 1.09 5.47 -20.60
CA SER A 57 -0.23 5.85 -20.08
C SER A 57 -1.15 4.64 -19.91
N ILE A 58 -1.15 3.70 -20.86
CA ILE A 58 -1.96 2.48 -20.75
C ILE A 58 -1.45 1.57 -19.64
N ILE A 59 -0.13 1.40 -19.48
CA ILE A 59 0.43 0.62 -18.37
C ILE A 59 0.08 1.27 -17.03
N PHE A 60 0.06 2.60 -16.95
CA PHE A 60 -0.37 3.32 -15.75
C PHE A 60 -1.85 3.04 -15.43
N GLN A 61 -2.72 3.05 -16.44
CA GLN A 61 -4.13 2.69 -16.28
C GLN A 61 -4.33 1.22 -15.87
N ILE A 62 -3.49 0.30 -16.38
CA ILE A 62 -3.46 -1.09 -15.95
C ILE A 62 -3.10 -1.17 -14.46
N ALA A 63 -2.05 -0.47 -14.02
CA ALA A 63 -1.65 -0.43 -12.62
C ALA A 63 -2.76 0.11 -11.70
N SER A 64 -3.39 1.22 -12.11
CA SER A 64 -4.54 1.82 -11.42
C SER A 64 -5.76 0.88 -11.35
N THR A 65 -6.01 0.13 -12.42
CA THR A 65 -7.08 -0.87 -12.44
C THR A 65 -6.79 -2.02 -11.48
N HIS A 66 -5.54 -2.50 -11.43
CA HIS A 66 -5.12 -3.53 -10.47
C HIS A 66 -5.25 -3.06 -9.02
N SER A 67 -4.83 -1.84 -8.70
CA SER A 67 -4.96 -1.30 -7.34
C SER A 67 -6.45 -1.18 -6.94
N SER A 68 -7.30 -0.74 -7.86
CA SER A 68 -8.76 -0.68 -7.67
C SER A 68 -9.37 -2.06 -7.45
N ILE A 69 -8.94 -3.07 -8.23
CA ILE A 69 -9.40 -4.47 -8.04
C ILE A 69 -8.92 -4.99 -6.68
N ALA A 70 -7.68 -4.72 -6.27
CA ALA A 70 -7.12 -5.15 -4.98
C ALA A 70 -7.95 -4.62 -3.79
N ILE A 71 -8.33 -3.34 -3.82
CA ILE A 71 -9.16 -2.72 -2.78
C ILE A 71 -10.56 -3.32 -2.75
N SER A 72 -11.11 -3.71 -3.90
CA SER A 72 -12.45 -4.30 -3.99
C SER A 72 -12.56 -5.77 -3.55
N GLN A 73 -11.44 -6.42 -3.21
CA GLN A 73 -11.46 -7.81 -2.75
C GLN A 73 -12.10 -7.93 -1.35
N ASN A 74 -12.84 -9.02 -1.11
CA ASN A 74 -13.32 -9.34 0.23
C ASN A 74 -12.14 -9.78 1.11
N ARG A 75 -11.76 -8.93 2.08
CA ARG A 75 -10.64 -9.21 2.98
C ARG A 75 -10.96 -10.20 4.11
N SER A 76 -12.23 -10.59 4.29
CA SER A 76 -12.62 -11.66 5.23
C SER A 76 -12.48 -13.07 4.64
N ASP A 77 -12.19 -13.18 3.34
CA ASP A 77 -11.95 -14.43 2.63
C ASP A 77 -10.43 -14.61 2.41
N PRO A 78 -9.81 -15.72 2.86
CA PRO A 78 -8.39 -15.99 2.61
C PRO A 78 -7.99 -15.89 1.13
N GLU A 79 -8.84 -16.32 0.21
CA GLU A 79 -8.58 -16.18 -1.23
C GLU A 79 -8.72 -14.73 -1.72
N GLY A 80 -9.57 -13.93 -1.07
CA GLY A 80 -9.65 -12.50 -1.28
C GLY A 80 -8.37 -11.76 -0.86
N LEU A 81 -7.80 -12.09 0.31
CA LEU A 81 -6.51 -11.55 0.76
C LEU A 81 -5.37 -11.92 -0.19
N LYS A 82 -5.29 -13.18 -0.61
CA LYS A 82 -4.30 -13.65 -1.58
C LYS A 82 -4.41 -12.93 -2.93
N ARG A 83 -5.64 -12.71 -3.41
CA ARG A 83 -5.88 -11.95 -4.64
C ARG A 83 -5.47 -10.48 -4.49
N ALA A 84 -5.88 -9.80 -3.41
CA ALA A 84 -5.52 -8.41 -3.16
C ALA A 84 -4.00 -8.23 -3.10
N PHE A 85 -3.30 -9.13 -2.39
CA PHE A 85 -1.85 -9.15 -2.31
C PHE A 85 -1.19 -9.22 -3.69
N ASN A 86 -1.62 -10.16 -4.53
CA ASN A 86 -1.08 -10.31 -5.89
C ASN A 86 -1.42 -9.10 -6.76
N TYR A 87 -2.62 -8.56 -6.68
CA TYR A 87 -3.01 -7.38 -7.47
C TYR A 87 -2.19 -6.14 -7.13
N PHE A 88 -1.90 -5.87 -5.85
CA PHE A 88 -1.00 -4.79 -5.47
C PHE A 88 0.44 -5.01 -5.99
N LYS A 89 0.96 -6.24 -5.91
CA LYS A 89 2.28 -6.57 -6.48
C LYS A 89 2.33 -6.41 -8.00
N THR A 90 1.25 -6.78 -8.70
CA THR A 90 1.13 -6.57 -10.14
C THR A 90 1.08 -5.09 -10.48
N ALA A 91 0.32 -4.29 -9.74
CA ALA A 91 0.31 -2.83 -9.91
C ALA A 91 1.70 -2.22 -9.71
N ALA A 92 2.42 -2.63 -8.66
CA ALA A 92 3.81 -2.22 -8.44
C ALA A 92 4.72 -2.61 -9.62
N GLY A 93 4.53 -3.80 -10.20
CA GLY A 93 5.28 -4.28 -11.36
C GLY A 93 5.07 -3.46 -12.62
N MET A 94 3.82 -3.11 -12.92
CA MET A 94 3.45 -2.25 -14.04
C MET A 94 4.11 -0.86 -13.92
N LEU A 95 4.04 -0.26 -12.73
CA LEU A 95 4.68 1.03 -12.45
C LEU A 95 6.21 0.94 -12.52
N THR A 96 6.80 -0.14 -12.02
CA THR A 96 8.26 -0.39 -12.12
C THR A 96 8.69 -0.44 -13.59
N TYR A 97 7.93 -1.13 -14.44
CA TYR A 97 8.23 -1.20 -15.87
C TYR A 97 8.17 0.17 -16.56
N ILE A 98 7.22 1.05 -16.18
CA ILE A 98 7.18 2.44 -16.66
C ILE A 98 8.50 3.14 -16.32
N ASN A 99 8.90 3.06 -15.04
CA ASN A 99 10.06 3.74 -14.50
C ASN A 99 11.38 3.33 -15.15
N ASP A 100 11.48 2.07 -15.57
CA ASP A 100 12.69 1.49 -16.15
C ASP A 100 12.80 1.71 -17.67
N ASN A 101 11.66 1.80 -18.38
CA ASN A 101 11.64 1.79 -19.86
C ASN A 101 11.22 3.13 -20.49
N PHE A 102 10.54 4.01 -19.75
CA PHE A 102 9.99 5.26 -20.29
C PHE A 102 10.62 6.49 -19.60
N LEU A 103 11.89 6.74 -19.89
CA LEU A 103 12.73 7.71 -19.16
C LEU A 103 12.42 9.19 -19.45
N HIS A 104 11.75 9.49 -20.56
CA HIS A 104 11.42 10.86 -20.98
C HIS A 104 9.93 11.15 -20.76
N ALA A 105 9.53 11.17 -19.49
CA ALA A 105 8.14 11.38 -19.09
C ALA A 105 7.62 12.78 -19.51
N PRO A 106 6.55 12.86 -20.31
CA PRO A 106 6.00 14.15 -20.77
C PRO A 106 4.94 14.74 -19.81
N SER A 107 4.47 13.96 -18.83
CA SER A 107 3.48 14.36 -17.79
C SER A 107 4.01 14.08 -16.37
N THR A 108 3.38 14.69 -15.36
CA THR A 108 3.89 14.65 -13.98
C THR A 108 3.63 13.31 -13.33
N ASP A 109 2.45 12.74 -13.54
CA ASP A 109 2.05 11.40 -13.09
C ASP A 109 2.95 10.26 -13.61
N LEU A 110 3.53 10.42 -14.80
CA LEU A 110 4.49 9.50 -15.39
C LEU A 110 5.95 9.81 -15.04
N SER A 111 6.21 10.88 -14.30
CA SER A 111 7.58 11.23 -13.90
C SER A 111 8.21 10.13 -13.03
N LYS A 112 9.53 9.97 -13.17
CA LYS A 112 10.30 8.94 -12.45
C LYS A 112 10.05 8.94 -10.94
N GLU A 113 9.97 10.14 -10.37
CA GLU A 113 9.75 10.35 -8.93
C GLU A 113 8.34 9.90 -8.51
N VAL A 114 7.31 10.35 -9.23
CA VAL A 114 5.91 10.02 -8.91
C VAL A 114 5.64 8.53 -9.11
N VAL A 115 6.10 7.95 -10.22
CA VAL A 115 5.92 6.52 -10.49
C VAL A 115 6.62 5.66 -9.44
N LYS A 116 7.84 6.02 -9.03
CA LYS A 116 8.56 5.31 -7.97
C LYS A 116 7.83 5.41 -6.62
N PHE A 117 7.31 6.58 -6.27
CA PHE A 117 6.50 6.77 -5.07
C PHE A 117 5.25 5.88 -5.09
N LEU A 118 4.52 5.85 -6.20
CA LEU A 118 3.34 5.00 -6.36
C LEU A 118 3.69 3.51 -6.29
N THR A 119 4.82 3.07 -6.86
CA THR A 119 5.33 1.70 -6.71
C THR A 119 5.52 1.35 -5.23
N ASN A 120 6.14 2.23 -4.45
CA ASN A 120 6.35 2.01 -3.02
C ASN A 120 5.03 1.98 -2.23
N ILE A 121 4.04 2.80 -2.59
CA ILE A 121 2.69 2.76 -2.01
C ILE A 121 2.04 1.38 -2.29
N MET A 122 2.12 0.87 -3.53
CA MET A 122 1.59 -0.45 -3.87
C MET A 122 2.26 -1.58 -3.05
N LEU A 123 3.59 -1.51 -2.86
CA LEU A 123 4.31 -2.49 -2.03
C LEU A 123 3.97 -2.38 -0.53
N ALA A 124 3.75 -1.17 -0.02
CA ALA A 124 3.30 -0.95 1.35
C ALA A 124 1.90 -1.54 1.57
N GLN A 125 0.97 -1.30 0.64
CA GLN A 125 -0.38 -1.86 0.67
C GLN A 125 -0.39 -3.39 0.50
N ALA A 126 0.46 -3.95 -0.36
CA ALA A 126 0.66 -5.40 -0.45
C ALA A 126 1.15 -5.98 0.89
N THR A 127 2.12 -5.34 1.54
CA THR A 127 2.65 -5.78 2.84
C THR A 127 1.57 -5.73 3.94
N GLU A 128 0.70 -4.72 3.92
CA GLU A 128 -0.47 -4.60 4.81
C GLU A 128 -1.45 -5.77 4.63
N VAL A 129 -1.81 -6.10 3.39
CA VAL A 129 -2.69 -7.26 3.11
C VAL A 129 -2.02 -8.58 3.53
N PHE A 130 -0.70 -8.71 3.33
CA PHE A 130 0.03 -9.89 3.79
C PHE A 130 0.06 -9.98 5.32
N PHE A 131 0.18 -8.84 6.02
CA PHE A 131 0.05 -8.79 7.48
C PHE A 131 -1.32 -9.31 7.93
N GLU A 132 -2.42 -8.81 7.34
CA GLU A 132 -3.79 -9.28 7.63
C GLU A 132 -3.91 -10.80 7.44
N LYS A 133 -3.40 -11.32 6.32
CA LYS A 133 -3.34 -12.76 6.04
C LYS A 133 -2.61 -13.55 7.13
N MET A 134 -1.49 -13.03 7.65
CA MET A 134 -0.71 -13.69 8.71
C MET A 134 -1.48 -13.72 10.04
N ILE A 135 -2.29 -12.70 10.32
CA ILE A 135 -3.18 -12.66 11.49
C ILE A 135 -4.27 -13.73 11.35
N ASP A 136 -4.95 -13.78 10.20
CA ASP A 136 -6.02 -14.74 9.93
C ASP A 136 -5.53 -16.20 9.99
N GLU A 137 -4.33 -16.45 9.47
CA GLU A 137 -3.66 -17.76 9.54
C GLU A 137 -3.04 -18.07 10.91
N LYS A 138 -3.23 -17.19 11.92
CA LYS A 138 -2.72 -17.33 13.29
C LYS A 138 -1.22 -17.63 13.34
N LYS A 139 -0.45 -16.96 12.49
CA LYS A 139 1.01 -17.13 12.44
C LYS A 139 1.66 -16.59 13.71
N GLY A 140 2.86 -17.10 14.00
CA GLY A 140 3.56 -16.77 15.24
C GLY A 140 3.77 -15.26 15.42
N PRO A 141 3.58 -14.71 16.63
CA PRO A 141 3.65 -13.26 16.89
C PRO A 141 5.00 -12.66 16.51
N ALA A 142 6.10 -13.41 16.67
CA ALA A 142 7.42 -12.99 16.26
C ALA A 142 7.51 -12.71 14.75
N ILE A 143 7.02 -13.60 13.88
CA ILE A 143 7.09 -13.40 12.43
C ILE A 143 6.13 -12.30 11.98
N VAL A 144 4.94 -12.22 12.59
CA VAL A 144 3.95 -11.17 12.34
C VAL A 144 4.54 -9.79 12.66
N SER A 145 5.27 -9.65 13.77
CA SER A 145 5.92 -8.39 14.15
C SER A 145 6.89 -7.88 13.09
N LYS A 146 7.61 -8.78 12.41
CA LYS A 146 8.58 -8.42 11.36
C LYS A 146 7.90 -7.92 10.07
N VAL A 147 6.75 -8.47 9.73
CA VAL A 147 5.93 -8.00 8.58
C VAL A 147 5.31 -6.64 8.90
N ALA A 148 4.76 -6.45 10.09
CA ALA A 148 4.26 -5.15 10.54
C ALA A 148 5.38 -4.08 10.55
N ALA A 149 6.57 -4.44 11.02
CA ALA A 149 7.75 -3.56 10.97
C ALA A 149 8.15 -3.19 9.54
N GLN A 150 8.02 -4.12 8.58
CA GLN A 150 8.25 -3.82 7.16
C GLN A 150 7.20 -2.84 6.61
N ALA A 151 5.91 -3.03 6.92
CA ALA A 151 4.85 -2.10 6.51
C ALA A 151 5.08 -0.70 7.09
N ALA A 152 5.40 -0.62 8.39
CA ALA A 152 5.75 0.62 9.07
C ALA A 152 6.93 1.34 8.42
N TYR A 153 7.99 0.60 8.08
CA TYR A 153 9.16 1.12 7.40
C TYR A 153 8.83 1.70 6.02
N LEU A 154 8.04 0.98 5.21
CA LEU A 154 7.64 1.46 3.89
C LEU A 154 6.82 2.75 3.98
N TYR A 155 5.80 2.81 4.85
CA TYR A 155 5.01 4.04 5.01
C TYR A 155 5.81 5.20 5.60
N THR A 156 6.70 4.93 6.56
CA THR A 156 7.58 5.96 7.15
C THR A 156 8.53 6.53 6.10
N GLY A 157 9.10 5.69 5.23
CA GLY A 157 9.96 6.14 4.14
C GLY A 157 9.28 7.07 3.14
N LEU A 158 7.94 7.07 3.08
CA LEU A 158 7.15 7.87 2.14
C LEU A 158 6.73 9.23 2.71
N THR A 159 6.96 9.51 4.00
CA THR A 159 6.40 10.70 4.67
C THR A 159 7.03 12.01 4.22
N GLU A 160 8.31 12.03 3.85
CA GLU A 160 8.96 13.24 3.36
C GLU A 160 8.65 13.49 1.89
N GLU A 161 8.70 12.44 1.07
CA GLU A 161 8.42 12.50 -0.36
C GLU A 161 6.98 12.98 -0.64
N VAL A 162 5.98 12.47 0.11
CA VAL A 162 4.59 12.94 -0.04
C VAL A 162 4.40 14.42 0.34
N LYS A 163 5.15 14.95 1.31
CA LYS A 163 5.08 16.37 1.69
C LYS A 163 5.64 17.24 0.58
N GLU A 164 6.76 16.83 -0.01
CA GLU A 164 7.37 17.53 -1.14
C GLU A 164 6.40 17.60 -2.32
N PHE A 165 5.81 16.46 -2.69
CA PHE A 165 4.84 16.40 -3.78
C PHE A 165 3.57 17.20 -3.52
N MET A 166 3.09 17.25 -2.27
CA MET A 166 1.99 18.14 -1.90
C MET A 166 2.39 19.61 -2.04
N GLY A 167 3.59 19.99 -1.62
CA GLY A 167 4.12 21.35 -1.82
C GLY A 167 4.26 21.74 -3.30
N ARG A 168 4.46 20.76 -4.19
CA ARG A 168 4.46 20.92 -5.65
C ARG A 168 3.06 20.89 -6.28
N GLY A 169 2.01 20.70 -5.49
CA GLY A 169 0.62 20.60 -5.97
C GLY A 169 0.30 19.31 -6.72
N ILE A 170 1.08 18.25 -6.53
CA ILE A 170 0.85 16.94 -7.15
C ILE A 170 -0.17 16.15 -6.33
N PHE A 171 0.05 15.99 -5.02
CA PHE A 171 -0.90 15.31 -4.13
C PHE A 171 -1.62 16.30 -3.23
N ASP A 172 -2.85 15.98 -2.84
CA ASP A 172 -3.56 16.74 -1.82
C ASP A 172 -3.06 16.37 -0.38
N ARG A 173 -3.43 17.18 0.61
CA ARG A 173 -3.00 17.03 2.01
C ARG A 173 -3.46 15.71 2.66
N ASN A 174 -4.51 15.07 2.15
CA ASN A 174 -5.04 13.82 2.70
C ASN A 174 -4.05 12.67 2.53
N TRP A 175 -3.27 12.67 1.45
CA TRP A 175 -2.20 11.69 1.25
C TRP A 175 -1.16 11.71 2.37
N ILE A 176 -0.73 12.92 2.78
CA ILE A 176 0.22 13.08 3.89
C ILE A 176 -0.37 12.47 5.16
N THR A 177 -1.60 12.87 5.50
CA THR A 177 -2.27 12.46 6.73
C THR A 177 -2.47 10.95 6.78
N LEU A 178 -2.95 10.35 5.69
CA LEU A 178 -3.20 8.91 5.62
C LEU A 178 -1.91 8.08 5.72
N ILE A 179 -0.83 8.49 5.03
CA ILE A 179 0.47 7.81 5.12
C ILE A 179 1.03 7.91 6.55
N GLN A 180 0.92 9.07 7.20
CA GLN A 180 1.37 9.25 8.58
C GLN A 180 0.57 8.40 9.57
N ILE A 181 -0.76 8.30 9.41
CA ILE A 181 -1.61 7.42 10.23
C ILE A 181 -1.15 5.98 10.05
N LYS A 182 -0.99 5.51 8.82
CA LYS A 182 -0.57 4.12 8.53
C LYS A 182 0.83 3.81 9.05
N ALA A 183 1.78 4.73 8.94
CA ALA A 183 3.12 4.58 9.51
C ALA A 183 3.05 4.32 11.02
N LYS A 184 2.30 5.14 11.77
CA LYS A 184 2.12 4.97 13.22
C LYS A 184 1.34 3.71 13.57
N TYR A 185 0.27 3.43 12.84
CA TYR A 185 -0.57 2.24 13.01
C TYR A 185 0.27 0.95 12.89
N PHE A 186 1.04 0.80 11.82
CA PHE A 186 1.87 -0.39 11.63
C PHE A 186 3.07 -0.44 12.59
N THR A 187 3.60 0.71 13.02
CA THR A 187 4.62 0.73 14.07
C THR A 187 4.04 0.18 15.37
N ALA A 188 2.85 0.63 15.78
CA ALA A 188 2.15 0.09 16.95
C ALA A 188 1.87 -1.42 16.82
N GLN A 189 1.38 -1.88 15.67
CA GLN A 189 1.17 -3.31 15.41
C GLN A 189 2.48 -4.12 15.54
N SER A 190 3.60 -3.59 15.05
CA SER A 190 4.90 -4.28 15.16
C SER A 190 5.32 -4.46 16.61
N HIS A 191 5.20 -3.42 17.45
CA HIS A 191 5.52 -3.48 18.87
C HIS A 191 4.56 -4.41 19.63
N TYR A 192 3.26 -4.39 19.30
CA TYR A 192 2.26 -5.27 19.90
C TYR A 192 2.57 -6.74 19.63
N HIS A 193 2.74 -7.14 18.38
CA HIS A 193 3.04 -8.54 18.08
C HIS A 193 4.40 -8.96 18.64
N ARG A 194 5.37 -8.04 18.71
CA ARG A 194 6.64 -8.33 19.35
C ARG A 194 6.51 -8.51 20.87
N SER A 195 5.66 -7.74 21.55
CA SER A 195 5.44 -7.90 22.99
C SER A 195 4.84 -9.26 23.33
N ILE A 196 3.92 -9.77 22.52
CA ILE A 196 3.38 -11.14 22.68
C ILE A 196 4.50 -12.18 22.60
N ALA A 197 5.43 -12.04 21.64
CA ALA A 197 6.57 -12.93 21.50
C ALA A 197 7.55 -12.83 22.67
N ASP A 198 7.79 -11.62 23.18
CA ASP A 198 8.67 -11.40 24.33
C ASP A 198 8.04 -11.94 25.64
N THR A 199 6.72 -11.80 25.83
CA THR A 199 5.98 -12.45 26.94
C THR A 199 6.13 -13.97 26.88
N ALA A 200 5.94 -14.59 25.70
CA ALA A 200 6.11 -16.03 25.54
C ALA A 200 7.56 -16.50 25.81
N ALA A 201 8.54 -15.61 25.68
CA ALA A 201 9.94 -15.85 26.00
C ALA A 201 10.32 -15.50 27.46
N GLY A 202 9.36 -15.17 28.32
CA GLY A 202 9.60 -14.78 29.72
C GLY A 202 10.19 -13.38 29.91
N LYS A 203 10.27 -12.57 28.83
CA LYS A 203 10.81 -11.20 28.85
C LYS A 203 9.71 -10.18 29.16
N HIS A 204 9.12 -10.29 30.35
CA HIS A 204 7.96 -9.50 30.75
C HIS A 204 8.24 -7.98 30.79
N GLY A 205 9.45 -7.58 31.21
CA GLY A 205 9.88 -6.16 31.19
C GLY A 205 9.91 -5.59 29.77
N ASP A 206 10.58 -6.27 28.84
CA ASP A 206 10.63 -5.89 27.42
C ASP A 206 9.23 -5.82 26.81
N SER A 207 8.37 -6.80 27.14
CA SER A 207 6.99 -6.85 26.67
C SER A 207 6.18 -5.64 27.13
N LEU A 208 6.23 -5.28 28.42
CA LEU A 208 5.53 -4.12 28.96
C LEU A 208 6.08 -2.81 28.36
N ALA A 209 7.40 -2.68 28.20
CA ALA A 209 8.01 -1.54 27.52
C ALA A 209 7.50 -1.40 26.07
N ARG A 210 7.40 -2.51 25.33
CA ARG A 210 6.82 -2.50 23.96
C ARG A 210 5.34 -2.14 23.94
N LEU A 211 4.56 -2.61 24.90
CA LEU A 211 3.14 -2.26 25.01
C LEU A 211 2.94 -0.77 25.30
N ASN A 212 3.80 -0.16 26.13
CA ASN A 212 3.77 1.29 26.36
C ASN A 212 4.01 2.08 25.07
N VAL A 213 5.00 1.67 24.27
CA VAL A 213 5.29 2.29 22.96
C VAL A 213 4.12 2.09 22.00
N ALA A 214 3.59 0.88 21.91
CA ALA A 214 2.48 0.55 21.03
C ALA A 214 1.21 1.36 21.37
N ASP A 215 0.86 1.46 22.66
CA ASP A 215 -0.29 2.23 23.16
C ASP A 215 -0.16 3.74 22.82
N GLY A 216 1.02 4.33 23.05
CA GLY A 216 1.28 5.73 22.70
C GLY A 216 1.13 6.00 21.19
N LEU A 217 1.70 5.13 20.36
CA LEU A 217 1.60 5.23 18.90
C LEU A 217 0.17 5.05 18.40
N ALA A 218 -0.60 4.13 18.97
CA ALA A 218 -1.98 3.89 18.58
C ALA A 218 -2.91 5.04 18.98
N LYS A 219 -2.70 5.65 20.16
CA LYS A 219 -3.39 6.89 20.56
C LYS A 219 -3.13 8.03 19.59
N GLU A 220 -1.89 8.19 19.16
CA GLU A 220 -1.53 9.22 18.19
C GLU A 220 -2.12 8.93 16.79
N ALA A 221 -2.07 7.67 16.33
CA ALA A 221 -2.70 7.24 15.09
C ALA A 221 -4.21 7.50 15.10
N HIS A 222 -4.90 7.20 16.21
CA HIS A 222 -6.32 7.46 16.37
C HIS A 222 -6.65 8.96 16.41
N ARG A 223 -5.83 9.77 17.11
CA ARG A 223 -5.99 11.23 17.12
C ARG A 223 -5.94 11.81 15.70
N LEU A 224 -4.96 11.36 14.91
CA LEU A 224 -4.83 11.74 13.50
C LEU A 224 -5.99 11.22 12.66
N GLY A 225 -6.43 9.98 12.86
CA GLY A 225 -7.57 9.37 12.18
C GLY A 225 -8.89 10.11 12.44
N ARG A 226 -9.12 10.57 13.68
CA ARG A 226 -10.28 11.39 14.04
C ARG A 226 -10.29 12.73 13.31
N ASN A 227 -9.15 13.42 13.31
CA ASN A 227 -9.02 14.70 12.61
C ASN A 227 -9.22 14.50 11.10
N PHE A 228 -8.59 13.46 10.53
CA PHE A 228 -8.75 13.11 9.13
C PHE A 228 -10.21 12.86 8.76
N ASN A 229 -10.93 12.02 9.51
CA ASN A 229 -12.33 11.75 9.24
C ASN A 229 -13.22 13.01 9.33
N SER A 230 -12.91 13.94 10.24
CA SER A 230 -13.66 15.20 10.37
C SER A 230 -13.47 16.12 9.16
N ASP A 231 -12.25 16.17 8.62
CA ASP A 231 -11.89 17.11 7.55
C ASP A 231 -12.01 16.49 6.14
N PHE A 232 -12.12 15.16 6.05
CA PHE A 232 -12.13 14.44 4.77
C PHE A 232 -13.45 14.62 4.02
N VAL A 233 -13.34 15.22 2.84
CA VAL A 233 -14.44 15.35 1.88
C VAL A 233 -14.00 14.69 0.57
N SER A 234 -14.63 13.57 0.22
CA SER A 234 -14.23 12.75 -0.93
C SER A 234 -14.22 13.50 -2.27
N THR A 235 -15.14 14.45 -2.47
CA THR A 235 -15.19 15.31 -3.67
C THR A 235 -13.91 16.12 -3.89
N TYR A 236 -13.20 16.47 -2.81
CA TYR A 236 -11.94 17.22 -2.88
C TYR A 236 -10.70 16.33 -2.91
N SER A 237 -10.86 15.00 -2.86
CA SER A 237 -9.77 14.03 -2.94
C SER A 237 -10.22 12.81 -3.76
N PRO A 238 -10.40 12.97 -5.08
CA PRO A 238 -10.97 11.94 -5.94
C PRO A 238 -10.08 10.69 -6.07
N THR A 239 -8.81 10.79 -5.66
CA THR A 239 -7.84 9.70 -5.66
C THR A 239 -7.92 8.79 -4.44
N LEU A 240 -8.75 9.14 -3.45
CA LEU A 240 -8.99 8.33 -2.25
C LEU A 240 -10.42 7.76 -2.25
N PRO A 241 -10.63 6.55 -1.70
CA PRO A 241 -11.97 5.99 -1.56
C PRO A 241 -12.91 6.89 -0.74
N PRO A 242 -14.22 6.95 -1.04
CA PRO A 242 -15.17 7.79 -0.31
C PRO A 242 -15.29 7.47 1.18
N ASP A 243 -14.96 6.24 1.58
CA ASP A 243 -14.99 5.74 2.95
C ASP A 243 -13.62 5.83 3.65
N ALA A 244 -12.59 6.40 3.02
CA ALA A 244 -11.24 6.43 3.58
C ALA A 244 -11.19 7.03 4.99
N GLY A 245 -11.95 8.10 5.24
CA GLY A 245 -12.07 8.73 6.57
C GLY A 245 -12.66 7.78 7.62
N THR A 246 -13.80 7.19 7.33
CA THR A 246 -14.51 6.30 8.26
C THR A 246 -13.72 5.03 8.52
N SER A 247 -13.17 4.40 7.47
CA SER A 247 -12.45 3.14 7.59
C SER A 247 -11.17 3.29 8.42
N ILE A 248 -10.39 4.37 8.22
CA ILE A 248 -9.15 4.55 9.00
C ILE A 248 -9.45 4.94 10.46
N LEU A 249 -10.55 5.67 10.71
CA LEU A 249 -11.00 5.99 12.05
C LEU A 249 -11.35 4.72 12.84
N GLU A 250 -12.10 3.80 12.23
CA GLU A 250 -12.50 2.54 12.85
C GLU A 250 -11.29 1.62 13.14
N LEU A 251 -10.36 1.50 12.18
CA LEU A 251 -9.14 0.71 12.35
C LEU A 251 -8.28 1.23 13.50
N THR A 252 -8.03 2.54 13.53
CA THR A 252 -7.20 3.16 14.57
C THR A 252 -7.86 3.13 15.95
N LYS A 253 -9.19 3.30 16.02
CA LYS A 253 -9.96 3.18 17.26
C LYS A 253 -9.85 1.77 17.83
N SER A 254 -10.08 0.76 17.00
CA SER A 254 -10.01 -0.65 17.40
C SER A 254 -8.63 -1.01 17.94
N LEU A 255 -7.56 -0.56 17.26
CA LEU A 255 -6.19 -0.78 17.72
C LEU A 255 -5.90 -0.05 19.05
N GLN A 256 -6.34 1.20 19.20
CA GLN A 256 -6.16 1.94 20.44
C GLN A 256 -6.81 1.23 21.62
N THR A 257 -8.07 0.82 21.49
CA THR A 257 -8.80 0.09 22.54
C THR A 257 -8.06 -1.18 22.93
N LEU A 258 -7.68 -2.01 21.94
CA LEU A 258 -6.94 -3.25 22.18
C LEU A 258 -5.63 -3.01 22.94
N LEU A 259 -4.84 -2.02 22.54
CA LEU A 259 -3.53 -1.78 23.14
C LEU A 259 -3.61 -1.13 24.51
N THR A 260 -4.62 -0.29 24.76
CA THR A 260 -4.87 0.25 26.10
C THR A 260 -5.19 -0.91 27.07
N GLU A 261 -6.11 -1.80 26.69
CA GLU A 261 -6.47 -2.97 27.50
C GLU A 261 -5.28 -3.89 27.76
N LYS A 262 -4.52 -4.23 26.71
CA LYS A 262 -3.35 -5.12 26.83
C LYS A 262 -2.22 -4.52 27.65
N ARG A 263 -2.02 -3.20 27.58
CA ARG A 263 -1.01 -2.51 28.41
C ARG A 263 -1.43 -2.50 29.87
N GLU A 264 -2.71 -2.25 30.18
CA GLU A 264 -3.21 -2.28 31.55
C GLU A 264 -3.14 -3.69 32.17
N GLU A 265 -3.47 -4.71 31.39
CA GLU A 265 -3.31 -6.12 31.78
C GLU A 265 -1.84 -6.44 32.12
N ALA A 266 -0.92 -6.15 31.20
CA ALA A 266 0.51 -6.41 31.41
C ALA A 266 1.11 -5.60 32.57
N SER A 267 0.63 -4.37 32.81
CA SER A 267 1.05 -3.56 33.95
C SER A 267 0.62 -4.19 35.27
N ARG A 268 -0.64 -4.62 35.39
CA ARG A 268 -1.14 -5.28 36.59
C ARG A 268 -0.38 -6.58 36.86
N ASP A 269 -0.13 -7.39 35.84
CA ASP A 269 0.62 -8.64 36.01
C ASP A 269 2.08 -8.38 36.39
N SER A 270 2.69 -7.32 35.86
CA SER A 270 4.04 -6.91 36.25
C SER A 270 4.09 -6.51 37.73
N ASP A 271 3.10 -5.76 38.22
CA ASP A 271 3.05 -5.29 39.60
C ASP A 271 2.71 -6.41 40.61
N LEU A 272 1.93 -7.42 40.19
CA LEU A 272 1.41 -8.46 41.08
C LEU A 272 2.19 -9.78 41.01
N ILE A 273 2.80 -10.09 39.87
CA ILE A 273 3.36 -11.43 39.58
C ILE A 273 4.85 -11.34 39.27
N TYR A 274 5.21 -10.54 38.27
CA TYR A 274 6.56 -10.64 37.69
C TYR A 274 7.60 -9.74 38.36
N ASN A 275 7.19 -8.60 38.92
CA ASN A 275 8.08 -7.55 39.44
C ASN A 275 9.21 -7.20 38.47
N ALA A 276 8.91 -7.20 37.17
CA ALA A 276 9.91 -7.07 36.13
C ALA A 276 10.39 -5.62 36.01
N VAL A 277 11.70 -5.43 35.88
CA VAL A 277 12.26 -4.10 35.56
C VAL A 277 11.90 -3.77 34.12
N VAL A 278 11.17 -2.67 33.93
CA VAL A 278 10.78 -2.19 32.60
C VAL A 278 11.94 -1.37 32.01
N PRO A 279 12.57 -1.82 30.90
CA PRO A 279 13.64 -1.06 30.27
C PRO A 279 13.10 0.20 29.58
N ALA A 280 13.99 1.16 29.34
CA ALA A 280 13.70 2.30 28.48
C ALA A 280 13.53 1.84 27.01
N GLU A 281 12.72 2.58 26.24
CA GLU A 281 12.45 2.26 24.82
C GLU A 281 13.75 2.10 23.99
N ALA A 282 14.73 2.98 24.21
CA ALA A 282 16.02 2.94 23.50
C ALA A 282 16.86 1.69 23.79
N ALA A 283 16.57 0.97 24.88
CA ALA A 283 17.25 -0.27 25.23
C ALA A 283 16.57 -1.51 24.62
N LEU A 284 15.40 -1.36 24.00
CA LEU A 284 14.70 -2.47 23.37
C LEU A 284 15.43 -2.93 22.10
N PRO A 285 15.54 -4.25 21.87
CA PRO A 285 16.03 -4.76 20.60
C PRO A 285 15.17 -4.29 19.43
N VAL A 286 15.84 -3.84 18.36
CA VAL A 286 15.19 -3.45 17.11
C VAL A 286 14.40 -4.63 16.56
N ILE A 287 13.18 -4.36 16.08
CA ILE A 287 12.36 -5.36 15.41
C ILE A 287 12.87 -5.53 13.99
N ASP A 288 13.36 -6.71 13.65
CA ASP A 288 13.77 -7.03 12.28
C ASP A 288 12.62 -6.81 11.30
N LYS A 289 12.94 -6.38 10.09
CA LYS A 289 11.96 -6.24 9.01
C LYS A 289 11.96 -7.49 8.14
N LEU A 290 10.78 -7.90 7.68
CA LEU A 290 10.64 -8.97 6.70
C LEU A 290 9.95 -8.46 5.44
N SER A 291 10.72 -8.35 4.34
CA SER A 291 10.16 -8.06 3.02
C SER A 291 9.38 -9.27 2.50
N VAL A 292 8.11 -9.06 2.19
CA VAL A 292 7.19 -10.11 1.70
C VAL A 292 6.63 -9.79 0.31
N ALA A 293 6.69 -8.53 -0.11
CA ALA A 293 6.18 -8.06 -1.39
C ALA A 293 7.33 -7.60 -2.28
N GLN A 294 7.30 -8.06 -3.53
CA GLN A 294 8.16 -7.62 -4.62
C GLN A 294 7.29 -7.36 -5.85
N PRO A 295 7.64 -6.40 -6.72
CA PRO A 295 6.92 -6.15 -7.97
C PRO A 295 6.86 -7.42 -8.83
N ILE A 296 5.70 -7.72 -9.43
CA ILE A 296 5.58 -8.82 -10.41
C ILE A 296 5.93 -8.25 -11.80
N PRO A 297 7.01 -8.71 -12.46
CA PRO A 297 7.41 -8.17 -13.76
C PRO A 297 6.29 -8.25 -14.79
N ILE A 298 6.18 -7.23 -15.66
CA ILE A 298 5.17 -7.22 -16.72
C ILE A 298 5.25 -8.47 -17.61
N GLN A 299 6.45 -8.99 -17.85
CA GLN A 299 6.68 -10.19 -18.65
C GLN A 299 6.03 -11.43 -18.02
N GLU A 300 6.02 -11.54 -16.68
CA GLU A 300 5.34 -12.64 -15.98
C GLU A 300 3.82 -12.52 -16.13
N VAL A 301 3.30 -11.30 -16.07
CA VAL A 301 1.86 -11.02 -16.22
C VAL A 301 1.39 -11.36 -17.63
N TYR A 302 2.11 -10.88 -18.64
CA TYR A 302 1.76 -11.16 -20.04
C TYR A 302 2.10 -12.59 -20.43
N GLY A 303 3.07 -13.26 -19.79
CA GLY A 303 3.34 -14.68 -20.00
C GLY A 303 2.26 -15.62 -19.45
N ASN A 304 1.31 -15.13 -18.66
CA ASN A 304 0.23 -15.94 -18.12
C ASN A 304 -0.71 -16.42 -19.25
N PRO A 305 -1.00 -17.73 -19.36
CA PRO A 305 -1.88 -18.26 -20.41
C PRO A 305 -3.27 -17.62 -20.47
N ASP A 306 -3.82 -17.18 -19.35
CA ASP A 306 -5.13 -16.53 -19.33
C ASP A 306 -5.07 -15.10 -19.87
N VAL A 307 -3.96 -14.39 -19.69
CA VAL A 307 -3.73 -13.08 -20.31
C VAL A 307 -3.49 -13.24 -21.80
N GLN A 308 -2.74 -14.27 -22.22
CA GLN A 308 -2.51 -14.59 -23.63
C GLN A 308 -3.82 -14.88 -24.38
N LYS A 309 -4.76 -15.63 -23.77
CA LYS A 309 -6.10 -15.86 -24.33
C LYS A 309 -6.89 -14.56 -24.54
N VAL A 310 -6.72 -13.57 -23.66
CA VAL A 310 -7.42 -12.28 -23.75
C VAL A 310 -6.88 -11.43 -24.90
N ILE A 311 -5.56 -11.44 -25.10
CA ILE A 311 -4.90 -10.70 -26.18
C ILE A 311 -5.31 -11.28 -27.54
N GLY A 312 -5.38 -12.62 -27.63
CA GLY A 312 -5.70 -13.36 -28.85
C GLY A 312 -4.45 -13.75 -29.64
N PRO A 313 -4.56 -14.63 -30.66
CA PRO A 313 -3.46 -14.95 -31.55
C PRO A 313 -3.09 -13.75 -32.44
N ASP A 314 -1.81 -13.67 -32.82
CA ASP A 314 -1.27 -12.70 -33.79
C ASP A 314 -1.86 -12.87 -35.20
#